data_AF-A0A920E2P8-F1
#
_entry.id   AF-A0A920E2P8-F1
#
_cell.length_a   1.000
_cell.length_b   1.000
_cell.length_c   1.000
_cell.angle_alpha   90.00
_cell.angle_beta   90.00
_cell.angle_gamma   90.00
#
_symmetry.space_group_name_H-M   'P 1'
#
loop_
_entity.id
_entity.type
_entity.pdbx_description
1 polymer ?
#
loop_
_entity_poly.entity_id
_entity_poly.type
_entity_poly.pdbx_seq_one_letter_code
_entity_poly.pdbx_strand_id
1 'polypeptide(L)' 'MTAEKERDYKQKLEESLQAGYKVLSDGGSAMDAVEAAIHIMEDSPLFNAGKRSGFYQCWYQ' A
#
# COMPACT_ATOMS: atom_id res chain seq x y z
N MET A 1 7.04 -18.66 -6.62
CA MET A 1 7.35 -17.24 -6.85
C MET A 1 8.37 -17.17 -7.97
N THR A 2 8.13 -16.42 -9.05
CA THR A 2 9.16 -16.19 -10.09
C THR A 2 10.01 -14.99 -9.69
N ALA A 3 11.26 -14.90 -10.17
CA ALA A 3 12.14 -13.76 -9.87
C ALA A 3 11.53 -12.42 -10.32
N GLU A 4 10.82 -12.43 -11.45
CA GLU A 4 10.08 -11.27 -11.94
C GLU A 4 8.96 -10.85 -10.98
N LYS A 5 8.12 -11.79 -10.53
CA LYS A 5 7.07 -11.48 -9.56
C LYS A 5 7.65 -10.98 -8.24
N GLU A 6 8.75 -11.58 -7.77
CA GLU A 6 9.43 -11.13 -6.55
C GLU A 6 9.94 -9.69 -6.67
N ARG A 7 10.52 -9.32 -7.83
CA ARG A 7 10.94 -7.95 -8.10
C ARG A 7 9.76 -6.99 -8.07
N ASP A 8 8.65 -7.34 -8.71
CA ASP A 8 7.47 -6.50 -8.77
C ASP A 8 6.85 -6.30 -7.36
N TYR A 9 6.83 -7.35 -6.53
CA TYR A 9 6.45 -7.25 -5.12
C TYR A 9 7.37 -6.31 -4.34
N LYS A 10 8.69 -6.47 -4.47
CA LYS A 10 9.67 -5.61 -3.77
C LYS A 10 9.54 -4.15 -4.17
N GLN A 11 9.36 -3.89 -5.47
CA GLN A 11 9.16 -2.53 -5.96
C GLN A 11 7.90 -1.90 -5.36
N LYS A 12 6.79 -2.64 -5.31
CA LYS A 12 5.56 -2.10 -4.72
C LYS A 12 5.65 -1.89 -3.21
N LEU A 13 6.37 -2.75 -2.49
CA LEU A 13 6.67 -2.55 -1.07
C LEU A 13 7.53 -1.32 -0.84
N GLU A 14 8.51 -1.07 -1.70
CA GLU A 14 9.32 0.15 -1.66
C GLU A 14 8.44 1.39 -1.87
N GLU A 15 7.55 1.39 -2.86
CA GLU A 15 6.61 2.50 -3.08
C GLU A 15 5.73 2.77 -1.84
N SER A 16 5.21 1.71 -1.21
CA SER A 16 4.41 1.80 0.03
C SER A 16 5.23 2.37 1.19
N LEU A 17 6.47 1.92 1.37
CA LEU A 17 7.39 2.40 2.39
C LEU A 17 7.70 3.88 2.20
N GLN A 18 8.01 4.30 0.98
CA GLN A 18 8.35 5.69 0.66
C GLN A 18 7.17 6.62 0.90
N ALA A 19 5.94 6.19 0.61
CA ALA A 19 4.74 6.98 0.89
C ALA A 19 4.58 7.24 2.39
N GLY A 20 4.66 6.22 3.23
CA GLY A 20 4.59 6.38 4.68
C GLY A 20 5.75 7.20 5.26
N TYR A 21 6.98 6.96 4.77
CA TYR A 21 8.16 7.72 5.19
C TYR A 21 8.03 9.21 4.85
N LYS A 22 7.47 9.54 3.68
CA LYS A 22 7.24 10.93 3.29
C LYS A 22 6.28 11.64 4.24
N VAL A 23 5.17 11.00 4.62
CA VAL A 23 4.22 11.58 5.58
C VAL A 23 4.88 11.89 6.91
N LEU A 24 5.68 10.96 7.45
CA LEU A 24 6.43 11.19 8.69
C LEU A 24 7.48 12.30 8.55
N SER A 25 8.18 12.33 7.43
CA SER A 25 9.22 13.33 7.14
C SER A 25 8.65 14.74 7.01
N ASP A 26 7.41 14.85 6.53
CA ASP A 26 6.67 16.10 6.41
C ASP A 26 6.00 16.52 7.75
N GLY A 27 6.18 15.73 8.83
CA GLY A 27 5.62 16.00 10.16
C GLY A 27 4.19 15.51 10.38
N GLY A 28 3.67 14.65 9.49
CA GLY A 28 2.37 14.01 9.62
C GLY A 28 2.31 12.98 10.75
N SER A 29 1.10 12.51 11.07
CA SER A 29 0.92 11.55 12.15
C SER A 29 1.34 10.13 11.74
N ALA A 30 1.62 9.28 12.73
CA ALA A 30 1.85 7.86 12.50
C ALA A 30 0.62 7.18 11.85
N MET A 31 -0.59 7.65 12.13
CA MET A 31 -1.81 7.13 11.53
C MET A 31 -1.86 7.41 10.03
N ASP A 32 -1.62 8.67 9.65
CA ASP A 32 -1.62 9.11 8.24
C ASP A 32 -0.53 8.37 7.43
N ALA A 33 0.63 8.12 8.04
CA ALA A 33 1.73 7.41 7.41
C ALA A 33 1.39 5.94 7.13
N VAL A 34 0.73 5.27 8.08
CA VAL A 34 0.27 3.88 7.93
C VAL A 34 -0.84 3.80 6.89
N GLU A 35 -1.80 4.72 6.93
CA GLU A 35 -2.89 4.80 5.93
C GLU A 35 -2.33 5.00 4.51
N ALA A 36 -1.39 5.93 4.32
CA ALA A 36 -0.75 6.16 3.03
C ALA A 36 -0.01 4.92 2.50
N ALA A 37 0.71 4.20 3.37
CA ALA A 37 1.39 2.97 3.00
C ALA A 37 0.40 1.85 2.60
N ILE A 38 -0.70 1.72 3.34
CA ILE A 38 -1.73 0.70 3.10
C ILE A 38 -2.47 0.96 1.78
N HIS A 39 -2.86 2.20 1.49
CA HIS A 39 -3.53 2.54 0.23
C HIS A 39 -2.73 2.11 -1.01
N ILE A 40 -1.40 2.30 -1.02
CA ILE A 40 -0.54 1.84 -2.12
C ILE A 40 -0.57 0.31 -2.29
N MET A 41 -0.65 -0.43 -1.18
CA MET A 41 -0.76 -1.89 -1.22
C MET A 41 -2.16 -2.34 -1.67
N GLU A 42 -3.21 -1.65 -1.24
CA GLU A 42 -4.61 -1.92 -1.59
C GLU A 42 -4.96 -1.64 -3.05
N ASP A 43 -4.36 -0.61 -3.64
CA ASP A 43 -4.55 -0.28 -5.05
C ASP A 43 -3.74 -1.19 -5.99
N SER A 44 -2.77 -1.94 -5.45
CA SER A 44 -1.92 -2.81 -6.24
C SER A 44 -2.60 -4.15 -6.55
N PRO A 45 -2.62 -4.60 -7.82
CA PRO A 45 -3.14 -5.91 -8.18
C PRO A 45 -2.27 -7.07 -7.67
N LEU A 46 -1.10 -6.78 -7.09
CA LEU A 46 -0.18 -7.77 -6.55
C LEU A 46 -0.60 -8.28 -5.18
N PHE A 47 -1.32 -7.47 -4.40
CA PHE A 47 -1.72 -7.83 -3.04
C PHE A 47 -3.21 -8.18 -2.99
N ASN A 48 -3.54 -9.09 -2.08
CA ASN A 48 -4.94 -9.40 -1.76
C ASN A 48 -5.45 -8.45 -0.68
N ALA A 49 -5.45 -7.15 -0.99
CA ALA A 49 -5.90 -6.07 -0.10
C ALA A 49 -6.69 -5.05 -0.96
N GLY A 50 -7.64 -4.31 -0.39
CA GLY A 50 -8.39 -3.28 -1.12
C GLY A 50 -9.38 -3.79 -2.18
N LYS A 51 -9.72 -2.93 -3.16
CA LYS A 51 -10.84 -3.00 -4.14
C LYS A 51 -10.97 -4.30 -4.97
N ARG A 52 -10.04 -5.25 -4.82
CA ARG A 52 -10.01 -6.55 -5.50
C ARG A 52 -9.84 -7.75 -4.56
N SER A 53 -9.67 -7.52 -3.25
CA SER A 53 -9.96 -8.55 -2.25
C SER A 53 -11.46 -8.82 -2.31
N GLY A 54 -11.83 -10.07 -2.57
CA GLY A 54 -13.19 -10.47 -2.92
C GLY A 54 -14.26 -9.76 -2.08
N PHE A 55 -15.04 -8.92 -2.75
CA PHE A 55 -16.32 -8.38 -2.28
C PHE A 55 -16.27 -7.76 -0.88
N TYR A 56 -15.93 -6.48 -0.72
CA TYR A 56 -16.69 -5.56 0.16
C TYR A 56 -16.33 -4.11 -0.20
N GLN A 57 -17.30 -3.43 -0.78
CA GLN A 57 -17.36 -1.99 -0.85
C GLN A 57 -17.62 -1.47 0.57
N CYS A 58 -16.60 -0.96 1.25
CA CYS A 58 -16.80 -0.11 2.42
C CYS A 58 -15.55 0.73 2.72
N TRP A 59 -15.44 1.88 2.06
CA TRP A 59 -14.84 3.10 2.61
C TRP A 59 -15.53 4.27 1.89
N TYR A 60 -16.80 4.46 2.22
CA TYR A 60 -17.55 5.73 2.18
C TYR A 60 -18.95 5.45 2.75
N GLN A 61 -19.01 5.35 4.08
CA GLN A 61 -20.10 5.83 4.92
C GLN A 61 -19.49 6.21 6.27
#